data_AF-A0A1Y2F3Z9-F1
#
_entry.id   AF-A0A1Y2F3Z9-F1
#
_cell.length_a   1.000
_cell.length_b   1.000
_cell.length_c   1.000
_cell.angle_alpha   90.00
_cell.angle_beta   90.00
_cell.angle_gamma   90.00
#
_symmetry.space_group_name_H-M   'P 1'
#
loop_
_entity.id
_entity.type
_entity.pdbx_description
1 polymer ?
#
loop_
_entity_poly.entity_id
_entity_poly.type
_entity_poly.pdbx_seq_one_letter_code
_entity_poly.pdbx_strand_id
1 'polypeptide(L)'
;MAFEQDLHETIKKLEARIEYLEHSLASKIKDQVSEGLRMLLIGPPGSGKGTQAPNLVSKFGVCHLATGDMLRSQVAQKTKLGLEAKKIMEQGGLVHDEIVIGMIRSEISNNPECQLGFILDGFPRTIPQAEKLDSMLNQRQQQLNHAVELKIDDNLLVSRITGRLVHPASGRSYHKEFSPPKKPMTDDITGEPLIQRADDNADTLKKRLSTYHEQTSPIVGYYQKKGIWAGIDAAQNPKRVWSDILSVLEQGGTKHDTAGIMTKLGIKAHKGADEAKSAVGLK
;
A
#
# COMPACT_ATOMS: atom_id res chain seq x y z
N MET A 1 -31.47 -52.19 5.40
CA MET A 1 -31.36 -51.82 6.82
C MET A 1 -29.92 -51.50 7.23
N ALA A 2 -28.97 -52.45 7.28
CA ALA A 2 -27.59 -52.15 7.70
C ALA A 2 -26.83 -51.18 6.77
N PHE A 3 -26.95 -51.35 5.45
CA PHE A 3 -26.32 -50.45 4.45
C PHE A 3 -26.88 -49.02 4.49
N GLU A 4 -28.16 -48.89 4.80
CA GLU A 4 -28.86 -47.62 4.85
C GLU A 4 -28.50 -46.84 6.13
N GLN A 5 -28.27 -47.54 7.23
CA GLN A 5 -27.73 -46.98 8.47
C GLN A 5 -26.27 -46.53 8.32
N ASP A 6 -25.44 -47.33 7.65
CA ASP A 6 -24.03 -47.01 7.39
C ASP A 6 -23.90 -45.77 6.46
N LEU A 7 -24.78 -45.66 5.47
CA LEU A 7 -24.85 -44.48 4.59
C LEU A 7 -25.28 -43.23 5.37
N HIS A 8 -26.28 -43.31 6.24
CA HIS A 8 -26.70 -42.19 7.09
C HIS A 8 -25.59 -41.74 8.05
N GLU A 9 -24.86 -42.68 8.63
CA GLU A 9 -23.74 -42.35 9.52
C GLU A 9 -22.58 -41.68 8.77
N THR A 10 -22.32 -42.12 7.54
CA THR A 10 -21.31 -41.53 6.67
C THR A 10 -21.68 -40.10 6.26
N ILE A 11 -22.94 -39.86 5.86
CA ILE A 11 -23.44 -38.51 5.53
C ILE A 11 -23.29 -37.57 6.73
N LYS A 12 -23.69 -38.02 7.92
CA LYS A 12 -23.59 -37.22 9.14
C LYS A 12 -22.14 -36.86 9.51
N LYS A 13 -21.19 -37.79 9.28
CA LYS A 13 -19.75 -37.52 9.46
C LYS A 13 -19.22 -36.51 8.45
N LEU A 14 -19.69 -36.56 7.20
CA LEU A 14 -19.32 -35.62 6.16
C LEU A 14 -19.87 -34.21 6.42
N GLU A 15 -21.14 -34.09 6.83
CA GLU A 15 -21.77 -32.81 7.21
C GLU A 15 -20.99 -32.13 8.36
N ALA A 16 -20.68 -32.87 9.42
CA ALA A 16 -19.89 -32.35 10.54
C ALA A 16 -18.46 -31.93 10.11
N ARG A 17 -17.87 -32.64 9.14
CA ARG A 17 -16.54 -32.29 8.59
C ARG A 17 -16.62 -31.02 7.74
N ILE A 18 -17.67 -30.85 6.96
CA ILE A 18 -17.93 -29.64 6.16
C ILE A 18 -18.10 -28.44 7.09
N GLU A 19 -18.98 -28.52 8.10
CA GLU A 19 -19.18 -27.45 9.07
C GLU A 19 -17.88 -27.07 9.80
N TYR A 20 -17.08 -28.07 10.20
CA TYR A 20 -15.78 -27.83 10.82
C TYR A 20 -14.80 -27.12 9.87
N LEU A 21 -14.75 -27.55 8.61
CA LEU A 21 -13.87 -26.94 7.60
C LEU A 21 -14.33 -25.52 7.26
N GLU A 22 -15.62 -25.28 7.15
CA GLU A 22 -16.20 -23.95 6.93
C GLU A 22 -15.89 -23.04 8.11
N HIS A 23 -16.07 -23.50 9.36
CA HIS A 23 -15.73 -22.72 10.55
C HIS A 23 -14.22 -22.48 10.67
N SER A 24 -13.39 -23.48 10.37
CA SER A 24 -11.93 -23.35 10.40
C SER A 24 -11.41 -22.41 9.31
N LEU A 25 -12.00 -22.46 8.11
CA LEU A 25 -11.67 -21.56 7.02
C LEU A 25 -12.15 -20.14 7.34
N ALA A 26 -13.36 -19.97 7.88
CA ALA A 26 -13.88 -18.69 8.33
C ALA A 26 -13.01 -18.10 9.45
N SER A 27 -12.55 -18.90 10.41
CA SER A 27 -11.59 -18.48 11.45
C SER A 27 -10.24 -18.10 10.85
N LYS A 28 -9.66 -18.92 9.95
CA LYS A 28 -8.37 -18.60 9.30
C LYS A 28 -8.46 -17.36 8.42
N ILE A 29 -9.56 -17.17 7.70
CA ILE A 29 -9.83 -15.95 6.94
C ILE A 29 -9.98 -14.79 7.91
N LYS A 30 -10.75 -14.94 8.98
CA LYS A 30 -10.92 -13.89 10.01
C LYS A 30 -9.60 -13.51 10.67
N ASP A 31 -8.71 -14.46 10.93
CA ASP A 31 -7.39 -14.25 11.53
C ASP A 31 -6.41 -13.64 10.51
N GLN A 32 -6.47 -14.03 9.23
CA GLN A 32 -5.71 -13.36 8.14
C GLN A 32 -6.24 -11.96 7.80
N VAL A 33 -7.54 -11.73 7.99
CA VAL A 33 -8.24 -10.44 7.82
C VAL A 33 -8.13 -9.58 9.09
N SER A 34 -7.60 -10.12 10.20
CA SER A 34 -7.70 -9.48 11.53
C SER A 34 -6.91 -8.18 11.69
N GLU A 35 -5.99 -7.83 10.79
CA GLU A 35 -5.47 -6.46 10.72
C GLU A 35 -5.37 -5.98 9.26
N GLY A 36 -6.45 -5.39 8.76
CA GLY A 36 -6.45 -4.72 7.46
C GLY A 36 -5.29 -3.73 7.30
N LEU A 37 -4.62 -3.74 6.15
CA LEU A 37 -3.41 -2.95 5.89
C LEU A 37 -3.73 -1.46 5.75
N ARG A 38 -3.27 -0.65 6.70
CA ARG A 38 -3.35 0.82 6.69
C ARG A 38 -1.95 1.38 6.67
N MET A 39 -1.51 1.88 5.51
CA MET A 39 -0.13 2.34 5.36
C MET A 39 -0.01 3.68 4.67
N LEU A 40 1.12 4.34 4.93
CA LEU A 40 1.55 5.53 4.23
C LEU A 40 2.61 5.17 3.20
N LEU A 41 2.52 5.79 2.03
CA LEU A 41 3.55 5.75 1.01
C LEU A 41 4.15 7.16 0.85
N ILE A 42 5.33 7.34 1.44
CA ILE A 42 6.06 8.60 1.53
C ILE A 42 7.15 8.61 0.45
N GLY A 43 7.44 9.77 -0.11
CA GLY A 43 8.54 9.96 -1.04
C GLY A 43 8.34 11.18 -1.94
N PRO A 44 9.40 11.70 -2.57
CA PRO A 44 9.28 12.86 -3.44
C PRO A 44 8.47 12.55 -4.70
N PRO A 45 7.97 13.55 -5.45
CA PRO A 45 7.36 13.32 -6.77
C PRO A 45 8.31 12.55 -7.68
N GLY A 46 7.83 11.47 -8.33
CA GLY A 46 8.65 10.68 -9.27
C GLY A 46 9.41 9.51 -8.61
N SER A 47 9.32 9.35 -7.29
CA SER A 47 9.90 8.21 -6.55
C SER A 47 9.33 6.83 -6.88
N GLY A 48 8.24 6.74 -7.66
CA GLY A 48 7.65 5.45 -8.05
C GLY A 48 6.41 5.04 -7.24
N LYS A 49 5.85 5.94 -6.41
CA LYS A 49 4.62 5.67 -5.64
C LYS A 49 3.45 5.17 -6.49
N GLY A 50 3.14 5.88 -7.59
CA GLY A 50 2.08 5.49 -8.52
C GLY A 50 2.34 4.19 -9.29
N THR A 51 3.56 3.66 -9.26
CA THR A 51 3.89 2.33 -9.80
C THR A 51 3.67 1.24 -8.76
N GLN A 52 4.02 1.50 -7.49
CA GLN A 52 3.95 0.49 -6.44
C GLN A 52 2.58 0.42 -5.75
N ALA A 53 1.85 1.54 -5.61
CA ALA A 53 0.56 1.56 -4.95
C ALA A 53 -0.49 0.63 -5.62
N PRO A 54 -0.64 0.59 -6.96
CA PRO A 54 -1.55 -0.37 -7.59
C PRO A 54 -1.18 -1.84 -7.33
N ASN A 55 0.12 -2.16 -7.24
CA ASN A 55 0.58 -3.50 -6.90
C ASN A 55 0.18 -3.88 -5.47
N LEU A 56 0.30 -2.93 -4.52
CA LEU A 56 -0.15 -3.11 -3.14
C LEU A 56 -1.67 -3.30 -3.05
N VAL A 57 -2.45 -2.48 -3.76
CA VAL A 57 -3.92 -2.64 -3.88
C VAL A 57 -4.27 -4.05 -4.35
N SER A 58 -3.67 -4.49 -5.46
CA SER A 58 -3.95 -5.80 -6.04
C SER A 58 -3.53 -6.96 -5.11
N LYS A 59 -2.49 -6.78 -4.30
CA LYS A 59 -1.96 -7.81 -3.41
C LYS A 59 -2.74 -7.94 -2.10
N PHE A 60 -3.16 -6.81 -1.53
CA PHE A 60 -3.74 -6.75 -0.18
C PHE A 60 -5.25 -6.46 -0.18
N GLY A 61 -5.86 -6.15 -1.33
CA GLY A 61 -7.30 -5.89 -1.43
C GLY A 61 -7.73 -4.61 -0.71
N VAL A 62 -6.84 -3.62 -0.62
CA VAL A 62 -7.06 -2.33 0.07
C VAL A 62 -7.27 -1.21 -0.93
N CYS A 63 -7.95 -0.13 -0.54
CA CYS A 63 -8.12 1.03 -1.43
C CYS A 63 -6.85 1.89 -1.55
N HIS A 64 -6.65 2.54 -2.68
CA HIS A 64 -5.58 3.52 -2.89
C HIS A 64 -6.11 4.95 -2.82
N LEU A 65 -5.68 5.68 -1.80
CA LEU A 65 -6.08 7.06 -1.54
C LEU A 65 -4.95 8.01 -1.98
N ALA A 66 -4.90 8.30 -3.27
CA ALA A 66 -3.97 9.26 -3.86
C ALA A 66 -4.55 10.67 -3.83
N THR A 67 -4.18 11.47 -2.82
CA THR A 67 -4.73 12.83 -2.65
C THR A 67 -4.52 13.74 -3.86
N GLY A 68 -3.40 13.58 -4.57
CA GLY A 68 -3.14 14.32 -5.80
C GLY A 68 -4.12 13.98 -6.93
N ASP A 69 -4.52 12.72 -7.06
CA ASP A 69 -5.49 12.29 -8.08
C ASP A 69 -6.93 12.64 -7.67
N MET A 70 -7.25 12.52 -6.38
CA MET A 70 -8.53 13.00 -5.84
C MET A 70 -8.72 14.50 -6.15
N LEU A 71 -7.70 15.33 -5.88
CA LEU A 71 -7.74 16.76 -6.20
C LEU A 71 -7.84 17.00 -7.71
N ARG A 72 -7.08 16.27 -8.54
CA ARG A 72 -7.19 16.40 -10.02
C ARG A 72 -8.55 16.00 -10.56
N SER A 73 -9.22 15.00 -9.97
CA SER A 73 -10.60 14.64 -10.30
C SER A 73 -11.55 15.82 -10.04
N GLN A 74 -11.41 16.47 -8.88
CA GLN A 74 -12.18 17.68 -8.54
C GLN A 74 -11.94 18.81 -9.55
N VAL A 75 -10.69 19.01 -9.98
CA VAL A 75 -10.31 19.98 -11.03
C VAL A 75 -11.00 19.64 -12.35
N ALA A 76 -10.95 18.37 -12.78
CA ALA A 76 -11.57 17.91 -14.03
C ALA A 76 -13.09 18.09 -14.03
N GLN A 77 -13.74 17.83 -12.89
CA GLN A 77 -15.17 18.05 -12.68
C GLN A 77 -15.54 19.52 -12.51
N LYS A 78 -14.56 20.44 -12.48
CA LYS A 78 -14.76 21.89 -12.29
C LYS A 78 -15.56 22.23 -11.03
N THR A 79 -15.40 21.45 -9.96
CA THR A 79 -16.03 21.77 -8.67
C THR A 79 -15.42 23.04 -8.09
N LYS A 80 -16.13 23.71 -7.17
CA LYS A 80 -15.59 24.88 -6.48
C LYS A 80 -14.21 24.59 -5.86
N LEU A 81 -14.11 23.44 -5.19
CA LEU A 81 -12.87 22.97 -4.61
C LEU A 81 -11.79 22.71 -5.68
N GLY A 82 -12.15 22.09 -6.79
CA GLY A 82 -11.24 21.82 -7.90
C GLY A 82 -10.65 23.09 -8.50
N LEU A 83 -11.45 24.14 -8.68
CA LEU A 83 -10.99 25.42 -9.22
C LEU A 83 -9.97 26.11 -8.30
N GLU A 84 -10.19 26.06 -6.99
CA GLU A 84 -9.26 26.58 -5.98
C GLU A 84 -7.97 25.74 -5.93
N ALA A 85 -8.10 24.41 -5.91
CA ALA A 85 -6.98 23.49 -5.88
C ALA A 85 -6.08 23.59 -7.13
N LYS A 86 -6.67 23.80 -8.32
CA LYS A 86 -5.94 23.90 -9.59
C LYS A 86 -4.78 24.89 -9.52
N LYS A 87 -5.06 26.13 -9.09
CA LYS A 87 -4.05 27.21 -9.03
C LYS A 87 -2.91 26.86 -8.08
N ILE A 88 -3.24 26.31 -6.92
CA ILE A 88 -2.25 25.91 -5.89
C ILE A 88 -1.35 24.79 -6.43
N MET A 89 -1.94 23.79 -7.09
CA MET A 89 -1.22 22.64 -7.61
C MET A 89 -0.29 23.00 -8.78
N GLU A 90 -0.74 23.84 -9.71
CA GLU A 90 0.08 24.32 -10.84
C GLU A 90 1.33 25.09 -10.37
N GLN A 91 1.24 25.74 -9.21
CA GLN A 91 2.34 26.45 -8.57
C GLN A 91 3.25 25.55 -7.72
N GLY A 92 2.91 24.27 -7.56
CA GLY A 92 3.64 23.32 -6.71
C GLY A 92 3.35 23.45 -5.21
N GLY A 93 2.29 24.16 -4.83
CA GLY A 93 1.87 24.36 -3.45
C GLY A 93 1.04 23.20 -2.87
N LEU A 94 0.68 23.32 -1.59
CA LEU A 94 -0.18 22.38 -0.88
C LEU A 94 -1.57 22.97 -0.67
N VAL A 95 -2.60 22.16 -0.92
CA VAL A 95 -3.99 22.51 -0.61
C VAL A 95 -4.20 22.44 0.92
N HIS A 96 -5.11 23.26 1.45
CA HIS A 96 -5.37 23.38 2.88
C HIS A 96 -5.67 22.02 3.55
N ASP A 97 -5.11 21.81 4.73
CA ASP A 97 -5.16 20.56 5.47
C ASP A 97 -6.59 20.04 5.69
N GLU A 98 -7.52 20.90 6.13
CA GLU A 98 -8.91 20.52 6.45
C GLU A 98 -9.62 19.91 5.24
N ILE A 99 -9.37 20.46 4.06
CA ILE A 99 -9.96 19.98 2.82
C ILE A 99 -9.46 18.57 2.53
N VAL A 100 -8.14 18.36 2.61
CA VAL A 100 -7.52 17.08 2.26
C VAL A 100 -7.93 15.99 3.26
N ILE A 101 -7.92 16.31 4.57
CA ILE A 101 -8.38 15.41 5.63
C ILE A 101 -9.86 15.07 5.45
N GLY A 102 -10.69 16.06 5.13
CA GLY A 102 -12.13 15.85 4.88
C GLY A 102 -12.38 14.88 3.72
N MET A 103 -11.65 15.04 2.62
CA MET A 103 -11.73 14.11 1.49
C MET A 103 -11.29 12.69 1.86
N ILE A 104 -10.17 12.54 2.57
CA ILE A 104 -9.68 11.24 3.04
C ILE A 104 -10.68 10.57 3.98
N ARG A 105 -11.22 11.33 4.94
CA ARG A 105 -12.24 10.85 5.89
C ARG A 105 -13.48 10.35 5.15
N SER A 106 -13.93 11.07 4.13
CA SER A 106 -15.07 10.69 3.30
C SER A 106 -14.80 9.36 2.59
N GLU A 107 -13.65 9.21 1.92
CA GLU A 107 -13.29 7.95 1.24
C GLU A 107 -13.24 6.78 2.21
N ILE A 108 -12.52 6.90 3.34
CA ILE A 108 -12.41 5.83 4.33
C ILE A 108 -13.78 5.43 4.91
N SER A 109 -14.74 6.35 4.95
CA SER A 109 -16.07 6.08 5.51
C SER A 109 -17.05 5.52 4.50
N ASN A 110 -16.98 5.97 3.24
CA ASN A 110 -18.02 5.73 2.24
C ASN A 110 -17.59 4.75 1.13
N ASN A 111 -16.29 4.50 0.96
CA ASN A 111 -15.77 3.62 -0.07
C ASN A 111 -15.65 2.18 0.46
N PRO A 112 -16.43 1.21 -0.08
CA PRO A 112 -16.36 -0.19 0.35
C PRO A 112 -14.99 -0.83 0.15
N GLU A 113 -14.20 -0.37 -0.83
CA GLU A 113 -12.84 -0.88 -1.09
C GLU A 113 -11.89 -0.58 0.07
N CYS A 114 -12.20 0.41 0.91
CA CYS A 114 -11.37 0.78 2.06
C CYS A 114 -11.65 -0.07 3.32
N GLN A 115 -12.59 -1.01 3.28
CA GLN A 115 -12.96 -1.84 4.43
C GLN A 115 -11.80 -2.70 4.94
N LEU A 116 -10.99 -3.25 4.02
CA LEU A 116 -9.82 -4.06 4.34
C LEU A 116 -8.57 -3.22 4.63
N GLY A 117 -8.68 -1.89 4.60
CA GLY A 117 -7.57 -0.97 4.81
C GLY A 117 -7.36 -0.01 3.63
N PHE A 118 -6.26 0.72 3.66
CA PHE A 118 -5.97 1.75 2.68
C PHE A 118 -4.47 2.02 2.56
N ILE A 119 -4.06 2.53 1.40
CA ILE A 119 -2.74 3.11 1.17
C ILE A 119 -2.93 4.60 0.93
N LEU A 120 -2.36 5.44 1.80
CA LEU A 120 -2.32 6.88 1.61
C LEU A 120 -1.08 7.26 0.79
N ASP A 121 -1.30 7.80 -0.41
CA ASP A 121 -0.26 8.28 -1.31
C ASP A 121 -0.29 9.81 -1.39
N GLY A 122 0.83 10.41 -0.99
CA GLY A 122 1.01 11.86 -1.04
C GLY A 122 0.31 12.62 0.10
N PHE A 123 -0.04 11.93 1.18
CA PHE A 123 -0.53 12.50 2.45
C PHE A 123 -0.11 11.59 3.62
N PRO A 124 0.25 12.14 4.79
CA PRO A 124 0.41 13.56 5.10
C PRO A 124 1.66 14.15 4.43
N ARG A 125 1.70 15.48 4.30
CA ARG A 125 2.82 16.26 3.78
C ARG A 125 3.40 17.26 4.77
N THR A 126 2.78 17.43 5.93
CA THR A 126 3.22 18.29 7.03
C THR A 126 3.00 17.57 8.37
N ILE A 127 3.68 18.01 9.42
CA ILE A 127 3.48 17.46 10.79
C ILE A 127 2.04 17.68 11.27
N PRO A 128 1.42 18.88 11.14
CA PRO A 128 0.01 19.05 11.48
C PRO A 128 -0.91 18.06 10.76
N GLN A 129 -0.71 17.83 9.45
CA GLN A 129 -1.50 16.82 8.72
C GLN A 129 -1.34 15.41 9.30
N ALA A 130 -0.13 15.03 9.72
CA ALA A 130 0.14 13.73 10.34
C ALA A 130 -0.58 13.58 11.68
N GLU A 131 -0.56 14.61 12.53
CA GLU A 131 -1.28 14.62 13.81
C GLU A 131 -2.80 14.54 13.61
N LYS A 132 -3.33 15.27 12.62
CA LYS A 132 -4.77 15.27 12.30
C LYS A 132 -5.21 13.92 11.74
N LEU A 133 -4.38 13.27 10.92
CA LEU A 133 -4.61 11.92 10.42
C LEU A 133 -4.70 10.92 11.57
N ASP A 134 -3.71 10.96 12.47
CA ASP A 134 -3.67 10.06 13.63
C ASP A 134 -4.89 10.29 14.54
N SER A 135 -5.27 11.55 14.79
CA SER A 135 -6.48 11.87 15.55
C SER A 135 -7.74 11.31 14.88
N MET A 136 -7.86 11.42 13.56
CA MET A 136 -8.99 10.88 12.80
C MET A 136 -9.05 9.36 12.88
N LEU A 137 -7.91 8.66 12.79
CA LEU A 137 -7.84 7.20 12.89
C LEU A 137 -8.12 6.71 14.31
N ASN A 138 -7.59 7.40 15.32
CA ASN A 138 -7.84 7.08 16.73
C ASN A 138 -9.33 7.19 17.09
N GLN A 139 -10.03 8.21 16.59
CA GLN A 139 -11.49 8.34 16.74
C GLN A 139 -12.26 7.15 16.15
N ARG A 140 -11.66 6.44 15.19
CA ARG A 140 -12.22 5.25 14.53
C ARG A 140 -11.68 3.95 15.12
N GLN A 141 -10.87 4.00 16.19
CA GLN A 141 -10.17 2.84 16.75
C GLN A 141 -9.31 2.10 15.71
N GLN A 142 -8.76 2.86 14.75
CA GLN A 142 -7.86 2.36 13.71
C GLN A 142 -6.46 2.93 13.94
N GLN A 143 -5.43 2.18 13.52
CA GLN A 143 -4.04 2.62 13.57
C GLN A 143 -3.34 2.37 12.24
N LEU A 144 -2.32 3.17 11.94
CA LEU A 144 -1.42 2.91 10.82
C LEU A 144 -0.47 1.77 11.17
N ASN A 145 -0.34 0.81 10.26
CA ASN A 145 0.58 -0.32 10.40
C ASN A 145 1.99 0.05 9.94
N HIS A 146 2.09 0.80 8.83
CA HIS A 146 3.36 1.07 8.16
C HIS A 146 3.44 2.49 7.57
N ALA A 147 4.64 3.05 7.55
CA ALA A 147 4.99 4.26 6.81
C ALA A 147 6.24 3.99 5.95
N VAL A 148 6.03 3.68 4.68
CA VAL A 148 7.11 3.30 3.76
C VAL A 148 7.59 4.52 3.00
N GLU A 149 8.86 4.85 3.12
CA GLU A 149 9.51 5.96 2.41
C GLU A 149 10.32 5.44 1.21
N LEU A 150 9.99 5.92 0.02
CA LEU A 150 10.75 5.71 -1.21
C LEU A 150 11.84 6.78 -1.36
N LYS A 151 13.08 6.39 -1.06
CA LYS A 151 14.26 7.27 -1.09
C LYS A 151 14.91 7.26 -2.46
N ILE A 152 15.22 8.43 -2.98
CA ILE A 152 15.86 8.59 -4.29
C ILE A 152 16.49 9.98 -4.40
N ASP A 153 17.63 10.06 -5.09
CA ASP A 153 18.30 11.33 -5.37
C ASP A 153 17.49 12.20 -6.33
N ASP A 154 17.42 13.50 -6.02
CA ASP A 154 16.67 14.51 -6.79
C ASP A 154 17.08 14.54 -8.28
N ASN A 155 18.36 14.30 -8.57
CA ASN A 155 18.89 14.28 -9.93
C ASN A 155 18.24 13.19 -10.81
N LEU A 156 17.76 12.10 -10.21
CA LEU A 156 17.06 11.02 -10.92
C LEU A 156 15.57 11.31 -11.12
N LEU A 157 15.01 12.31 -10.43
CA LEU A 157 13.58 12.58 -10.44
C LEU A 157 13.12 13.42 -11.64
N VAL A 158 14.01 14.25 -12.19
CA VAL A 158 13.67 15.13 -13.33
C VAL A 158 13.21 14.30 -14.52
N SER A 159 14.04 13.36 -14.98
CA SER A 159 13.72 12.50 -16.12
C SER A 159 12.46 11.67 -15.87
N ARG A 160 12.30 11.12 -14.65
CA ARG A 160 11.13 10.35 -14.23
C ARG A 160 9.82 11.13 -14.26
N ILE A 161 9.86 12.43 -13.95
CA ILE A 161 8.67 13.29 -13.97
C ILE A 161 8.35 13.73 -15.39
N THR A 162 9.34 14.21 -16.14
CA THR A 162 9.12 14.73 -17.51
C THR A 162 8.73 13.64 -18.50
N GLY A 163 9.06 12.38 -18.21
CA GLY A 163 8.66 11.22 -19.00
C GLY A 163 7.37 10.54 -18.53
N ARG A 164 6.72 11.03 -17.46
CA ARG A 164 5.52 10.39 -16.90
C ARG A 164 4.29 10.58 -17.80
N LEU A 165 3.53 9.49 -17.94
CA LEU A 165 2.21 9.47 -18.55
C LEU A 165 1.22 8.92 -17.52
N VAL A 166 -0.03 9.38 -17.54
CA VAL A 166 -1.03 9.00 -16.55
C VAL A 166 -2.36 8.75 -17.23
N HIS A 167 -3.05 7.69 -16.83
CA HIS A 167 -4.42 7.45 -17.22
C HIS A 167 -5.37 8.23 -16.28
N PRO A 168 -6.16 9.21 -16.78
CA PRO A 168 -6.95 10.10 -15.92
C PRO A 168 -7.96 9.38 -15.03
N ALA A 169 -8.64 8.35 -15.55
CA ALA A 169 -9.74 7.72 -14.83
C ALA A 169 -9.25 6.80 -13.70
N SER A 170 -8.10 6.14 -13.86
CA SER A 170 -7.59 5.18 -12.88
C SER A 170 -6.39 5.66 -12.07
N GLY A 171 -5.74 6.75 -12.47
CA GLY A 171 -4.48 7.20 -11.88
C GLY A 171 -3.25 6.34 -12.23
N ARG A 172 -3.43 5.25 -13.00
CA ARG A 172 -2.30 4.39 -13.45
C ARG A 172 -1.24 5.24 -14.14
N SER A 173 0.01 5.03 -13.74
CA SER A 173 1.16 5.79 -14.22
C SER A 173 2.07 4.92 -15.08
N TYR A 174 2.50 5.49 -16.20
CA TYR A 174 3.48 4.92 -17.14
C TYR A 174 4.65 5.89 -17.29
N HIS A 175 5.70 5.44 -17.98
CA HIS A 175 6.84 6.29 -18.31
C HIS A 175 7.31 6.00 -19.73
N LYS A 176 7.58 7.04 -20.52
CA LYS A 176 7.99 6.91 -21.94
C LYS A 176 9.15 5.92 -22.16
N GLU A 177 10.11 5.87 -21.24
CA GLU A 177 11.29 5.00 -21.31
C GLU A 177 11.28 3.82 -20.30
N PHE A 178 11.15 4.10 -18.99
CA PHE A 178 11.33 3.09 -17.94
C PHE A 178 10.16 2.11 -17.74
N SER A 179 8.96 2.48 -18.19
CA SER A 179 7.74 1.67 -18.04
C SER A 179 6.72 2.08 -19.12
N PRO A 180 7.05 1.90 -20.41
CA PRO A 180 6.20 2.35 -21.50
C PRO A 180 4.89 1.57 -21.53
N PRO A 181 3.77 2.20 -21.93
CA PRO A 181 2.56 1.44 -22.24
C PRO A 181 2.82 0.50 -23.43
N LYS A 182 2.07 -0.61 -23.53
CA LYS A 182 2.14 -1.55 -24.66
C LYS A 182 1.86 -0.87 -25.99
N LYS A 183 0.91 0.08 -25.99
CA LYS A 183 0.60 0.94 -27.12
C LYS A 183 0.86 2.41 -26.74
N PRO A 184 1.56 3.20 -27.58
CA PRO A 184 1.85 4.59 -27.27
C PRO A 184 0.61 5.37 -26.85
N MET A 185 0.73 6.15 -25.77
CA MET A 185 -0.32 7.03 -25.24
C MET A 185 -1.66 6.33 -24.95
N THR A 186 -1.64 5.04 -24.66
CA THR A 186 -2.85 4.22 -24.43
C THR A 186 -2.70 3.44 -23.13
N ASP A 187 -3.72 3.41 -22.28
CA ASP A 187 -3.72 2.59 -21.07
C ASP A 187 -3.83 1.10 -21.41
N ASP A 188 -3.01 0.27 -20.77
CA ASP A 188 -2.89 -1.15 -21.06
C ASP A 188 -4.11 -2.00 -20.64
N ILE A 189 -4.97 -1.46 -19.78
CA ILE A 189 -6.15 -2.17 -19.25
C ILE A 189 -7.42 -1.70 -19.95
N THR A 190 -7.64 -0.39 -20.06
CA THR A 190 -8.89 0.16 -20.61
C THR A 190 -8.80 0.50 -22.10
N GLY A 191 -7.59 0.67 -22.64
CA GLY A 191 -7.40 1.18 -24.00
C GLY A 191 -7.69 2.68 -24.16
N GLU A 192 -7.93 3.39 -23.06
CA GLU A 192 -8.22 4.82 -23.07
C GLU A 192 -6.93 5.67 -23.19
N PRO A 193 -7.02 6.94 -23.63
CA PRO A 193 -5.85 7.79 -23.81
C PRO A 193 -5.12 8.09 -22.50
N LEU A 194 -3.79 8.07 -22.56
CA LEU A 194 -2.93 8.62 -21.51
C LEU A 194 -2.72 10.11 -21.73
N ILE A 195 -2.42 10.82 -20.64
CA ILE A 195 -2.05 12.24 -20.68
C ILE A 195 -0.71 12.47 -20.00
N GLN A 196 -0.07 13.59 -20.34
CA GLN A 196 0.98 14.17 -19.51
C GLN A 196 0.35 15.27 -18.64
N ARG A 197 0.65 15.28 -17.34
CA ARG A 197 0.09 16.30 -16.45
C ARG A 197 0.77 17.66 -16.71
N ALA A 198 0.04 18.76 -16.56
CA ALA A 198 0.60 20.11 -16.76
C ALA A 198 1.71 20.44 -15.74
N ASP A 199 1.65 19.88 -14.54
CA ASP A 199 2.65 20.02 -13.47
C ASP A 199 3.87 19.08 -13.60
N ASP A 200 3.96 18.30 -14.69
CA ASP A 200 5.07 17.38 -14.97
C ASP A 200 6.16 18.04 -15.83
N ASN A 201 6.71 19.14 -15.31
CA ASN A 201 7.79 19.92 -15.90
C ASN A 201 8.90 20.22 -14.86
N ALA A 202 10.08 20.60 -15.32
CA ALA A 202 11.25 20.80 -14.46
C ALA A 202 11.07 21.94 -13.43
N ASP A 203 10.44 23.04 -13.81
CA ASP A 203 10.24 24.21 -12.93
C ASP A 203 9.28 23.89 -11.78
N THR A 204 8.15 23.25 -12.09
CA THR A 204 7.19 22.79 -11.10
C THR A 204 7.79 21.69 -10.23
N LEU A 205 8.59 20.78 -10.80
CA LEU A 205 9.28 19.76 -10.02
C LEU A 205 10.23 20.39 -9.00
N LYS A 206 11.05 21.36 -9.39
CA LYS A 206 11.99 22.04 -8.48
C LYS A 206 11.28 22.61 -7.26
N LYS A 207 10.15 23.30 -7.48
CA LYS A 207 9.31 23.83 -6.38
C LYS A 207 8.77 22.71 -5.49
N ARG A 208 8.25 21.64 -6.10
CA ARG A 208 7.69 20.49 -5.36
C ARG A 208 8.75 19.75 -4.55
N LEU A 209 10.00 19.68 -5.02
CA LEU A 209 11.12 19.10 -4.27
C LEU A 209 11.50 19.99 -3.09
N SER A 210 11.58 21.31 -3.27
CA SER A 210 11.78 22.26 -2.16
C SER A 210 10.73 22.07 -1.08
N THR A 211 9.44 22.09 -1.45
CA THR A 211 8.33 21.86 -0.53
C THR A 211 8.40 20.49 0.14
N TYR A 212 8.79 19.44 -0.59
CA TYR A 212 8.95 18.09 -0.03
C TYR A 212 10.04 18.05 1.03
N HIS A 213 11.23 18.61 0.76
CA HIS A 213 12.34 18.62 1.70
C HIS A 213 12.05 19.48 2.93
N GLU A 214 11.41 20.64 2.74
CA GLU A 214 11.07 21.56 3.83
C GLU A 214 9.93 21.05 4.72
N GLN A 215 8.87 20.48 4.14
CA GLN A 215 7.62 20.22 4.87
C GLN A 215 7.32 18.73 5.05
N THR A 216 7.63 17.91 4.03
CA THR A 216 7.27 16.49 4.03
C THR A 216 8.36 15.62 4.64
N SER A 217 9.64 15.88 4.38
CA SER A 217 10.74 15.09 4.96
C SER A 217 10.73 15.04 6.50
N PRO A 218 10.35 16.11 7.24
CA PRO A 218 10.20 16.03 8.70
C PRO A 218 9.20 14.98 9.19
N ILE A 219 8.20 14.59 8.39
CA ILE A 219 7.22 13.56 8.80
C ILE A 219 7.88 12.19 8.95
N VAL A 220 9.02 11.95 8.31
CA VAL A 220 9.79 10.72 8.46
C VAL A 220 10.20 10.55 9.93
N GLY A 221 10.72 11.61 10.55
CA GLY A 221 11.07 11.59 11.97
C GLY A 221 9.86 11.36 12.89
N TYR A 222 8.69 11.87 12.51
CA TYR A 222 7.44 11.63 13.23
C TYR A 222 7.04 10.15 13.23
N TYR A 223 7.08 9.48 12.06
CA TYR A 223 6.71 8.07 11.96
C TYR A 223 7.82 7.10 12.39
N GLN A 224 9.09 7.51 12.34
CA GLN A 224 10.21 6.80 12.97
C GLN A 224 10.02 6.69 14.48
N LYS A 225 9.64 7.79 15.16
CA LYS A 225 9.35 7.79 16.60
C LYS A 225 8.19 6.86 16.98
N LYS A 226 7.26 6.63 16.04
CA LYS A 226 6.15 5.68 16.20
C LYS A 226 6.53 4.23 15.90
N GLY A 227 7.74 3.98 15.40
CA GLY A 227 8.23 2.62 15.13
C GLY A 227 7.60 1.93 13.92
N ILE A 228 6.86 2.66 13.07
CA ILE A 228 6.18 2.12 11.89
C ILE A 228 6.87 2.47 10.56
N TRP A 229 7.94 3.26 10.61
CA TRP A 229 8.64 3.72 9.42
C TRP A 229 9.64 2.69 8.87
N ALA A 230 9.74 2.61 7.55
CA ALA A 230 10.80 1.91 6.84
C ALA A 230 11.21 2.67 5.57
N GLY A 231 12.52 2.77 5.31
CA GLY A 231 13.06 3.38 4.09
C GLY A 231 13.44 2.34 3.03
N ILE A 232 13.09 2.60 1.78
CA ILE A 232 13.37 1.75 0.61
C ILE A 232 14.16 2.56 -0.42
N ASP A 233 15.23 1.99 -0.96
CA ASP A 233 15.94 2.57 -2.10
C ASP A 233 15.09 2.45 -3.38
N ALA A 234 14.59 3.58 -3.87
CA ALA A 234 13.74 3.68 -5.04
C ALA A 234 14.49 4.01 -6.34
N ALA A 235 15.83 4.09 -6.30
CA ALA A 235 16.66 4.18 -7.49
C ALA A 235 16.71 2.84 -8.26
N GLN A 236 16.45 1.72 -7.57
CA GLN A 236 16.43 0.37 -8.14
C GLN A 236 15.30 0.17 -9.17
N ASN A 237 15.36 -0.94 -9.91
CA ASN A 237 14.30 -1.31 -10.84
C ASN A 237 12.97 -1.59 -10.09
N PRO A 238 11.80 -1.39 -10.74
CA PRO A 238 10.49 -1.50 -10.06
C PRO A 238 10.21 -2.84 -9.37
N LYS A 239 10.73 -3.97 -9.91
CA LYS A 239 10.54 -5.29 -9.31
C LYS A 239 11.33 -5.45 -8.01
N ARG A 240 12.54 -4.87 -7.96
CA ARG A 240 13.35 -4.89 -6.74
C ARG A 240 12.71 -4.03 -5.65
N VAL A 241 12.31 -2.80 -5.99
CA VAL A 241 11.59 -1.91 -5.07
C VAL A 241 10.33 -2.60 -4.51
N TRP A 242 9.56 -3.28 -5.37
CA TRP A 242 8.41 -4.07 -4.95
C TRP A 242 8.77 -5.15 -3.92
N SER A 243 9.82 -5.94 -4.19
CA SER A 243 10.29 -6.98 -3.28
C SER A 243 10.71 -6.42 -1.92
N ASP A 244 11.41 -5.30 -1.91
CA ASP A 244 11.89 -4.67 -0.67
C ASP A 244 10.70 -4.10 0.14
N ILE A 245 9.67 -3.54 -0.51
CA ILE A 245 8.42 -3.13 0.14
C ILE A 245 7.72 -4.33 0.78
N LEU A 246 7.55 -5.44 0.04
CA LEU A 246 6.91 -6.65 0.59
C LEU A 246 7.65 -7.18 1.81
N SER A 247 8.98 -7.21 1.76
CA SER A 247 9.80 -7.64 2.90
C SER A 247 9.51 -6.82 4.17
N VAL A 248 9.27 -5.51 4.05
CA VAL A 248 8.91 -4.65 5.19
C VAL A 248 7.53 -5.01 5.74
N LEU A 249 6.55 -5.20 4.85
CA LEU A 249 5.17 -5.48 5.23
C LEU A 249 5.03 -6.87 5.88
N GLU A 250 5.79 -7.86 5.40
CA GLU A 250 5.79 -9.22 5.95
C GLU A 250 6.56 -9.33 7.27
N GLN A 251 7.66 -8.58 7.45
CA GLN A 251 8.41 -8.57 8.71
C GLN A 251 7.64 -7.89 9.85
N GLY A 252 6.79 -6.91 9.55
CA GLY A 252 5.93 -6.24 10.55
C GLY A 252 4.91 -7.17 11.21
N GLY A 253 4.46 -8.22 10.51
CA GLY A 253 3.48 -9.19 11.02
C GLY A 253 4.03 -10.21 12.03
N THR A 254 5.35 -10.22 12.31
CA THR A 254 5.99 -11.26 13.14
C THR A 254 6.34 -10.84 14.57
N LYS A 255 6.10 -9.57 14.95
CA LYS A 255 6.40 -9.08 16.31
C LYS A 255 5.31 -9.34 17.34
N HIS A 256 4.12 -9.78 16.93
CA HIS A 256 3.13 -10.37 17.82
C HIS A 256 3.01 -11.87 17.54
N ASP A 257 3.39 -12.68 18.53
CA ASP A 257 2.87 -14.04 18.76
C ASP A 257 3.56 -15.28 18.14
N THR A 258 4.82 -15.23 17.71
CA THR A 258 5.55 -16.48 17.34
C THR A 258 5.94 -17.33 18.55
N ALA A 259 6.16 -16.73 19.73
CA ALA A 259 6.47 -17.46 20.96
C ALA A 259 5.25 -18.20 21.55
N GLY A 260 4.04 -17.71 21.30
CA GLY A 260 2.79 -18.33 21.76
C GLY A 260 2.40 -19.55 20.92
N ILE A 261 2.66 -19.52 19.62
CA ILE A 261 2.23 -20.56 18.67
C ILE A 261 2.98 -21.89 18.90
N MET A 262 4.31 -21.87 19.10
CA MET A 262 5.07 -23.10 19.36
C MET A 262 4.72 -23.72 20.72
N THR A 263 4.35 -22.90 21.70
CA THR A 263 3.94 -23.34 23.04
C THR A 263 2.52 -23.93 23.02
N LYS A 264 1.60 -23.37 22.22
CA LYS A 264 0.22 -23.87 22.06
C LYS A 264 0.12 -25.14 21.20
N LEU A 265 1.08 -25.39 20.30
CA LEU A 265 1.10 -26.59 19.43
C LEU A 265 1.77 -27.80 20.07
N GLY A 266 2.33 -27.69 21.29
CA GLY A 266 2.91 -28.84 22.00
C GLY A 266 4.13 -29.49 21.32
N ILE A 267 4.73 -28.81 20.34
CA ILE A 267 5.89 -29.33 19.61
C ILE A 267 7.14 -28.99 20.44
N LYS A 268 7.58 -29.94 21.27
CA LYS A 268 8.92 -29.87 21.86
C LYS A 268 9.95 -29.90 20.73
N ALA A 269 10.81 -28.88 20.68
CA ALA A 269 11.97 -28.86 19.80
C ALA A 269 12.86 -30.07 20.12
N HIS A 270 12.88 -31.07 19.25
CA HIS A 270 13.86 -32.15 19.33
C HIS A 270 15.22 -31.58 18.92
N LYS A 271 16.16 -31.50 19.86
CA LYS A 271 17.59 -31.41 19.54
C LYS A 271 18.02 -32.74 18.94
N GLY A 272 18.54 -32.71 17.71
CA GLY A 272 19.06 -33.86 17.01
C GLY A 272 19.88 -33.43 15.80
N ALA A 273 21.03 -32.83 16.05
CA ALA A 273 22.06 -32.57 15.05
C ALA A 273 23.38 -33.08 15.61
N ASP A 274 23.55 -34.39 15.57
CA ASP A 274 24.84 -35.08 15.46
C ASP A 274 24.53 -36.54 15.10
N GLU A 275 25.41 -37.16 14.30
CA GLU A 275 25.32 -38.53 13.75
C GLU A 275 24.57 -38.70 12.41
N ALA A 276 25.14 -38.12 11.35
CA ALA A 276 25.01 -38.67 10.00
C ALA A 276 26.32 -38.47 9.20
N LYS A 277 27.43 -38.98 9.72
CA LYS A 277 28.68 -39.21 8.98
C LYS A 277 29.31 -40.53 9.43
N SER A 278 28.75 -41.66 9.00
CA SER A 278 29.45 -42.95 8.82
C SER A 278 28.43 -44.06 8.53
N ALA A 279 27.83 -44.08 7.33
CA ALA A 279 27.05 -45.25 6.90
C ALA A 279 26.75 -45.29 5.39
N VAL A 280 27.74 -45.07 4.52
CA VAL A 280 27.70 -45.67 3.16
C VAL A 280 29.12 -46.01 2.73
N GLY A 281 29.64 -47.11 3.27
CA GLY A 281 30.78 -47.81 2.67
C GLY A 281 30.26 -48.76 1.61
N LEU A 282 30.56 -48.48 0.34
CA LEU A 282 30.53 -49.45 -0.74
C LEU A 282 31.80 -49.26 -1.57
N LYS A 283 32.43 -50.41 -1.85
CA LYS A 283 33.71 -50.59 -2.55
C LYS A 283 33.73 -49.98 -3.94
#